data_AF-A0A938BW77-F1
#
_entry.id   AF-A0A938BW77-F1
#
_cell.length_a   1.000
_cell.length_b   1.000
_cell.length_c   1.000
_cell.angle_alpha   90.00
_cell.angle_beta   90.00
_cell.angle_gamma   90.00
#
_symmetry.space_group_name_H-M   'P 1'
#
loop_
_entity.id
_entity.type
_entity.pdbx_description
1 polymer ?
#
loop_
_entity_poly.entity_id
_entity_poly.type
_entity_poly.pdbx_seq_one_letter_code
_entity_poly.pdbx_strand_id
1 'polypeptide(L)'
;MHKGLLLIPGLDRRRWLILLGASILLSLAMGMRQSMGLFLPPVTQQFGLSAAEFTLAIALQNAVWGLSQPFVGALADRIGLCPVMVAGALLYALGLVLMHQFPSALGLLWGPGVVIGLALSCTASVLSMSAASRAVPASQRSLALGVVSAFGSIGTLLAAPMAQWLLEVEGLSFALMRFGVLCMLMIPAAWQASKADDMMLDKQAAGEAQNMRQALHEALSHRGYRVMAAAFFVCGLQLVFLTNHLPNYLQLCGFDPMLAAQTLAVIGLFNVIGSYCCGWLGQRYPREKLLGLVYLLRSAFFALYFVCHRAP
;
A
#
# COMPACT_ATOMS: atom_id res chain seq x y z
N MET A 1 -10.06 19.77 -31.82
CA MET A 1 -9.55 18.42 -31.47
C MET A 1 -8.37 18.53 -30.49
N HIS A 2 -8.59 18.95 -29.24
CA HIS A 2 -7.61 18.81 -28.17
C HIS A 2 -8.24 18.04 -27.01
N LYS A 3 -8.30 16.71 -27.14
CA LYS A 3 -8.53 15.79 -26.01
C LYS A 3 -7.21 15.65 -25.25
N GLY A 4 -6.76 16.73 -24.63
CA GLY A 4 -5.59 16.73 -23.77
C GLY A 4 -5.87 15.86 -22.54
N LEU A 5 -4.99 14.88 -22.31
CA LEU A 5 -4.54 14.28 -21.05
C LEU A 5 -5.27 14.68 -19.73
N LEU A 6 -6.59 14.64 -19.67
CA LEU A 6 -7.38 14.89 -18.46
C LEU A 6 -7.60 13.57 -17.75
N LEU A 7 -7.10 13.51 -16.51
CA LEU A 7 -6.91 12.29 -15.70
C LEU A 7 -8.17 11.40 -15.60
N ILE A 8 -9.39 11.94 -15.74
CA ILE A 8 -10.64 11.20 -16.06
C ILE A 8 -11.62 12.21 -16.69
N PRO A 9 -12.14 12.01 -17.92
CA PRO A 9 -13.01 12.98 -18.57
C PRO A 9 -14.40 13.06 -17.94
N GLY A 10 -14.87 14.29 -17.67
CA GLY A 10 -16.25 14.57 -17.24
C GLY A 10 -16.54 14.35 -15.74
N LEU A 11 -15.51 14.21 -14.90
CA LEU A 11 -15.70 14.14 -13.44
C LEU A 11 -16.02 15.52 -12.85
N ASP A 12 -17.01 15.56 -11.97
CA ASP A 12 -17.29 16.74 -11.15
C ASP A 12 -16.17 16.99 -10.10
N ARG A 13 -16.16 18.20 -9.52
CA ARG A 13 -15.18 18.58 -8.50
C ARG A 13 -15.25 17.66 -7.27
N ARG A 14 -16.45 17.20 -6.88
CA ARG A 14 -16.67 16.39 -5.67
C ARG A 14 -15.99 15.02 -5.80
N ARG A 15 -16.18 14.32 -6.92
CA ARG A 15 -15.56 13.02 -7.22
C ARG A 15 -14.05 13.15 -7.30
N TRP A 16 -13.54 14.22 -7.91
CA TRP A 16 -12.10 14.49 -7.94
C TRP A 16 -11.50 14.61 -6.55
N LEU A 17 -12.14 15.34 -5.66
CA LEU A 17 -11.69 15.46 -4.27
C LEU A 17 -11.72 14.12 -3.55
N ILE A 18 -12.75 13.28 -3.76
CA ILE A 18 -12.81 11.91 -3.21
C ILE A 18 -11.62 11.07 -3.68
N LEU A 19 -11.33 11.06 -4.99
CA LEU A 19 -10.19 10.33 -5.55
C LEU A 19 -8.86 10.85 -4.98
N LEU A 20 -8.73 12.16 -4.82
CA LEU A 20 -7.54 12.77 -4.21
C LEU A 20 -7.39 12.34 -2.75
N GLY A 21 -8.46 12.35 -1.95
CA GLY A 21 -8.45 11.86 -0.57
C GLY A 21 -8.02 10.40 -0.47
N ALA A 22 -8.61 9.54 -1.30
CA ALA A 22 -8.24 8.12 -1.35
C ALA A 22 -6.78 7.90 -1.78
N SER A 23 -6.29 8.73 -2.70
CA SER A 23 -4.91 8.71 -3.17
C SER A 23 -3.91 9.14 -2.10
N ILE A 24 -4.19 10.25 -1.39
CA ILE A 24 -3.34 10.74 -0.31
C ILE A 24 -3.29 9.72 0.83
N LEU A 25 -4.45 9.16 1.21
CA LEU A 25 -4.53 8.12 2.22
C LEU A 25 -3.67 6.90 1.85
N LEU A 26 -3.85 6.39 0.61
CA LEU A 26 -3.09 5.26 0.10
C LEU A 26 -1.59 5.57 0.02
N SER A 27 -1.25 6.78 -0.42
CA SER A 27 0.12 7.26 -0.58
C SER A 27 0.87 7.29 0.74
N LEU A 28 0.30 7.90 1.76
CA LEU A 28 0.91 7.96 3.09
C LEU A 28 1.05 6.56 3.69
N ALA A 29 -0.02 5.75 3.67
CA ALA A 29 0.00 4.40 4.23
C ALA A 29 1.04 3.49 3.55
N MET A 30 1.03 3.43 2.21
CA MET A 30 1.95 2.56 1.46
C MET A 30 3.37 3.09 1.40
N GLY A 31 3.54 4.40 1.31
CA GLY A 31 4.85 5.04 1.31
C GLY A 31 5.59 4.76 2.62
N MET A 32 4.96 5.06 3.76
CA MET A 32 5.57 4.82 5.07
C MET A 32 5.88 3.33 5.28
N ARG A 33 4.96 2.45 4.89
CA ARG A 33 5.14 1.00 4.98
C ARG A 33 6.33 0.52 4.14
N GLN A 34 6.45 0.95 2.89
CA GLN A 34 7.55 0.52 2.01
C GLN A 34 8.91 1.05 2.47
N SER A 35 8.93 2.16 3.21
CA SER A 35 10.14 2.67 3.86
C SER A 35 10.59 1.88 5.09
N MET A 36 9.78 0.96 5.64
CA MET A 36 10.10 0.26 6.90
C MET A 36 11.43 -0.51 6.86
N GLY A 37 11.84 -1.02 5.69
CA GLY A 37 13.15 -1.67 5.54
C GLY A 37 14.34 -0.75 5.84
N LEU A 38 14.20 0.57 5.69
CA LEU A 38 15.24 1.56 6.02
C LEU A 38 15.43 1.73 7.54
N PHE A 39 14.41 1.39 8.34
CA PHE A 39 14.48 1.45 9.80
C PHE A 39 15.14 0.22 10.41
N LEU A 40 15.29 -0.87 9.65
CA LEU A 40 15.89 -2.11 10.14
C LEU A 40 17.31 -1.88 10.70
N PRO A 41 18.27 -1.28 9.96
CA PRO A 41 19.60 -1.06 10.50
C PRO A 41 19.67 -0.19 11.76
N PRO A 42 19.08 1.02 11.81
CA PRO A 42 19.17 1.83 13.02
C PRO A 42 18.47 1.18 14.22
N VAL A 43 17.36 0.44 14.02
CA VAL A 43 16.70 -0.31 15.09
C VAL A 43 17.60 -1.41 15.65
N THR A 44 18.24 -2.19 14.78
CA THR A 44 19.13 -3.28 15.20
C THR A 44 20.38 -2.76 15.90
N GLN A 45 20.98 -1.68 15.39
CA GLN A 45 22.19 -1.08 15.94
C GLN A 45 21.94 -0.36 17.28
N GLN A 46 20.84 0.40 17.38
CA GLN A 46 20.56 1.20 18.58
C GLN A 46 20.04 0.37 19.75
N PHE A 47 19.26 -0.68 19.47
CA PHE A 47 18.58 -1.46 20.51
C PHE A 47 19.13 -2.88 20.69
N GLY A 48 20.17 -3.25 19.95
CA GLY A 48 20.79 -4.58 20.03
C GLY A 48 19.88 -5.72 19.56
N LEU A 49 18.85 -5.39 18.77
CA LEU A 49 17.92 -6.37 18.20
C LEU A 49 18.53 -7.02 16.96
N SER A 50 18.18 -8.27 16.71
CA SER A 50 18.57 -8.99 15.50
C SER A 50 17.72 -8.58 14.30
N ALA A 51 18.28 -8.71 13.10
CA ALA A 51 17.50 -8.54 11.87
C ALA A 51 16.34 -9.55 11.77
N ALA A 52 16.49 -10.74 12.36
CA ALA A 52 15.43 -11.75 12.42
C ALA A 52 14.22 -11.26 13.23
N GLU A 53 14.42 -10.62 14.37
CA GLU A 53 13.32 -10.09 15.20
C GLU A 53 12.55 -8.99 14.48
N PHE A 54 13.25 -8.06 13.82
CA PHE A 54 12.60 -7.00 13.05
C PHE A 54 11.84 -7.56 11.83
N THR A 55 12.47 -8.42 11.05
CA THR A 55 11.87 -8.99 9.84
C THR A 55 10.69 -9.91 10.19
N LEU A 56 10.73 -10.59 11.33
CA LEU A 56 9.59 -11.35 11.88
C LEU A 56 8.41 -10.44 12.22
N ALA A 57 8.65 -9.26 12.82
CA ALA A 57 7.61 -8.28 13.04
C ALA A 57 6.98 -7.78 11.74
N ILE A 58 7.78 -7.51 10.71
CA ILE A 58 7.27 -7.14 9.38
C ILE A 58 6.51 -8.32 8.72
N ALA A 59 6.94 -9.56 8.91
CA ALA A 59 6.20 -10.73 8.44
C ALA A 59 4.84 -10.85 9.14
N LEU A 60 4.78 -10.65 10.46
CA LEU A 60 3.54 -10.60 11.22
C LEU A 60 2.64 -9.46 10.76
N GLN A 61 3.21 -8.28 10.47
CA GLN A 61 2.49 -7.14 9.88
C GLN A 61 1.78 -7.51 8.59
N ASN A 62 2.46 -8.24 7.71
CA ASN A 62 1.87 -8.72 6.46
C ASN A 62 0.74 -9.72 6.67
N ALA A 63 0.94 -10.67 7.60
CA ALA A 63 -0.07 -11.66 7.92
C ALA A 63 -1.32 -11.01 8.53
N VAL A 64 -1.15 -10.14 9.52
CA VAL A 64 -2.24 -9.42 10.18
C VAL A 64 -2.97 -8.53 9.19
N TRP A 65 -2.24 -7.80 8.33
CA TRP A 65 -2.82 -7.02 7.25
C TRP A 65 -3.68 -7.90 6.34
N GLY A 66 -3.12 -8.95 5.73
CA GLY A 66 -3.86 -9.82 4.81
C GLY A 66 -5.07 -10.50 5.44
N LEU A 67 -4.93 -11.03 6.67
CA LEU A 67 -6.00 -11.76 7.36
C LEU A 67 -7.15 -10.85 7.79
N SER A 68 -6.87 -9.60 8.15
CA SER A 68 -7.91 -8.67 8.61
C SER A 68 -8.65 -7.94 7.48
N GLN A 69 -8.13 -7.94 6.25
CA GLN A 69 -8.73 -7.24 5.10
C GLN A 69 -10.23 -7.59 4.85
N PRO A 70 -10.66 -8.86 4.81
CA PRO A 70 -12.06 -9.19 4.55
C PRO A 70 -12.99 -8.63 5.63
N PHE A 71 -12.56 -8.73 6.89
CA PHE A 71 -13.33 -8.26 8.05
C PHE A 71 -13.43 -6.74 8.08
N VAL A 72 -12.33 -6.04 7.79
CA VAL A 72 -12.30 -4.57 7.74
C VAL A 72 -13.13 -4.05 6.57
N GLY A 73 -13.11 -4.71 5.41
CA GLY A 73 -13.98 -4.39 4.28
C GLY A 73 -15.47 -4.50 4.65
N ALA A 74 -15.87 -5.63 5.24
CA ALA A 74 -17.26 -5.83 5.69
C ALA A 74 -17.66 -4.87 6.81
N LEU A 75 -16.73 -4.50 7.70
CA LEU A 75 -16.98 -3.49 8.73
C LEU A 75 -17.22 -2.12 8.08
N ALA A 76 -16.37 -1.72 7.13
CA ALA A 76 -16.51 -0.46 6.40
C ALA A 76 -17.81 -0.37 5.59
N ASP A 77 -18.31 -1.50 5.09
CA ASP A 77 -19.61 -1.56 4.41
C ASP A 77 -20.79 -1.34 5.37
N ARG A 78 -20.62 -1.65 6.67
CA ARG A 78 -21.67 -1.51 7.69
C ARG A 78 -21.69 -0.16 8.39
N ILE A 79 -20.52 0.35 8.79
CA ILE A 79 -20.40 1.60 9.56
C ILE A 79 -19.86 2.78 8.73
N GLY A 80 -19.54 2.55 7.46
CA GLY A 80 -18.97 3.54 6.54
C GLY A 80 -17.44 3.54 6.53
N LEU A 81 -16.86 4.15 5.50
CA LEU A 81 -15.42 4.26 5.27
C LEU A 81 -14.75 5.18 6.30
N CYS A 82 -15.40 6.28 6.69
CA CYS A 82 -14.84 7.31 7.56
C CYS A 82 -14.33 6.76 8.91
N PRO A 83 -15.18 6.16 9.77
CA PRO A 83 -14.73 5.71 11.09
C PRO A 83 -13.63 4.64 10.99
N VAL A 84 -13.70 3.76 9.98
CA VAL A 84 -12.71 2.70 9.79
C VAL A 84 -11.36 3.29 9.36
N MET A 85 -11.34 4.18 8.37
CA MET A 85 -10.11 4.81 7.88
C MET A 85 -9.44 5.68 8.95
N VAL A 86 -10.22 6.45 9.72
CA VAL A 86 -9.70 7.29 10.82
C VAL A 86 -9.14 6.43 11.95
N ALA A 87 -9.86 5.38 12.37
CA ALA A 87 -9.33 4.43 13.34
C ALA A 87 -8.02 3.79 12.85
N GLY A 88 -7.95 3.45 11.56
CA GLY A 88 -6.73 2.98 10.91
C GLY A 88 -5.55 3.94 11.03
N ALA A 89 -5.76 5.23 10.73
CA ALA A 89 -4.72 6.26 10.85
C ALA A 89 -4.21 6.40 12.30
N LEU A 90 -5.11 6.38 13.28
CA LEU A 90 -4.76 6.43 14.70
C LEU A 90 -4.00 5.18 15.16
N LEU A 91 -4.43 3.99 14.72
CA LEU A 91 -3.70 2.75 14.98
C LEU A 91 -2.31 2.78 14.34
N TYR A 92 -2.17 3.33 13.13
CA TYR A 92 -0.85 3.46 12.49
C TYR A 92 0.09 4.30 13.36
N ALA A 93 -0.36 5.49 13.78
CA ALA A 93 0.41 6.37 14.66
C ALA A 93 0.76 5.68 15.99
N LEU A 94 -0.20 4.97 16.60
CA LEU A 94 0.03 4.20 17.82
C LEU A 94 1.10 3.12 17.61
N GLY A 95 1.06 2.40 16.50
CA GLY A 95 2.06 1.37 16.19
C GLY A 95 3.48 1.95 16.05
N LEU A 96 3.63 3.14 15.48
CA LEU A 96 4.91 3.87 15.42
C LEU A 96 5.37 4.33 16.81
N VAL A 97 4.46 4.82 17.65
CA VAL A 97 4.77 5.20 19.04
C VAL A 97 5.20 3.98 19.85
N LEU A 98 4.52 2.84 19.70
CA LEU A 98 4.89 1.58 20.37
C LEU A 98 6.28 1.11 19.92
N MET A 99 6.59 1.22 18.63
CA MET A 99 7.92 0.92 18.10
C MET A 99 9.01 1.79 18.73
N HIS A 100 8.71 3.07 18.96
CA HIS A 100 9.65 4.01 19.57
C HIS A 100 9.82 3.80 21.08
N GLN A 101 8.72 3.63 21.81
CA GLN A 101 8.69 3.59 23.29
C GLN A 101 9.08 2.23 23.86
N PHE A 102 8.84 1.14 23.12
CA PHE A 102 9.11 -0.23 23.56
C PHE A 102 10.07 -0.94 22.60
N PRO A 103 11.34 -0.51 22.50
CA PRO A 103 12.30 -1.08 21.56
C PRO A 103 12.80 -2.46 22.02
N SER A 104 11.95 -3.46 21.85
CA SER A 104 12.17 -4.87 22.21
C SER A 104 11.56 -5.76 21.13
N ALA A 105 11.96 -7.03 21.07
CA ALA A 105 11.36 -7.99 20.13
C ALA A 105 9.83 -8.05 20.26
N LEU A 106 9.31 -8.10 21.49
CA LEU A 106 7.87 -8.08 21.76
C LEU A 106 7.23 -6.75 21.34
N GLY A 107 7.90 -5.63 21.59
CA GLY A 107 7.42 -4.32 21.16
C GLY A 107 7.34 -4.18 19.64
N LEU A 108 8.30 -4.76 18.90
CA LEU A 108 8.23 -4.86 17.44
C LEU A 108 7.07 -5.76 16.97
N LEU A 109 6.85 -6.90 17.61
CA LEU A 109 5.72 -7.78 17.27
C LEU A 109 4.37 -7.10 17.50
N TRP A 110 4.18 -6.41 18.63
CA TRP A 110 2.91 -5.77 18.94
C TRP A 110 2.71 -4.44 18.19
N GLY A 111 3.71 -3.56 18.17
CA GLY A 111 3.64 -2.25 17.51
C GLY A 111 3.57 -2.36 15.99
N PRO A 112 4.70 -2.50 15.29
CA PRO A 112 4.71 -2.63 13.85
C PRO A 112 4.09 -3.94 13.34
N GLY A 113 4.19 -5.05 14.06
CA GLY A 113 3.60 -6.33 13.65
C GLY A 113 2.06 -6.31 13.71
N VAL A 114 1.47 -6.22 14.88
CA VAL A 114 0.01 -6.31 15.02
C VAL A 114 -0.67 -4.99 14.73
N VAL A 115 -0.28 -3.92 15.42
CA VAL A 115 -1.01 -2.64 15.39
C VAL A 115 -0.91 -1.96 14.02
N ILE A 116 0.29 -1.82 13.44
CA ILE A 116 0.42 -1.28 12.07
C ILE A 116 -0.17 -2.27 11.04
N GLY A 117 -0.09 -3.58 11.26
CA GLY A 117 -0.73 -4.57 10.39
C GLY A 117 -2.25 -4.37 10.28
N LEU A 118 -2.92 -4.17 11.41
CA LEU A 118 -4.36 -3.83 11.46
C LEU A 118 -4.63 -2.46 10.85
N ALA A 119 -3.80 -1.45 11.17
CA ALA A 119 -3.92 -0.10 10.63
C ALA A 119 -3.88 -0.08 9.09
N LEU A 120 -3.02 -0.90 8.49
CA LEU A 120 -2.91 -1.05 7.05
C LEU A 120 -4.19 -1.62 6.45
N SER A 121 -4.91 -2.54 7.10
CA SER A 121 -6.19 -3.02 6.56
C SER A 121 -7.23 -1.91 6.44
N CYS A 122 -7.16 -0.93 7.33
CA CYS A 122 -8.06 0.22 7.38
C CYS A 122 -7.62 1.40 6.48
N THR A 123 -6.38 1.43 6.01
CA THR A 123 -5.82 2.62 5.31
C THR A 123 -5.23 2.32 3.94
N ALA A 124 -4.99 1.05 3.64
CA ALA A 124 -4.37 0.59 2.41
C ALA A 124 -5.35 0.47 1.23
N SER A 125 -4.90 -0.25 0.21
CA SER A 125 -5.53 -0.41 -1.09
C SER A 125 -7.01 -0.82 -1.03
N VAL A 126 -7.45 -1.65 -0.08
CA VAL A 126 -8.85 -2.13 -0.07
C VAL A 126 -9.84 -0.97 0.08
N LEU A 127 -9.70 -0.14 1.12
CA LEU A 127 -10.67 0.94 1.37
C LEU A 127 -10.46 2.12 0.41
N SER A 128 -9.23 2.45 0.04
CA SER A 128 -8.98 3.50 -0.96
C SER A 128 -9.51 3.14 -2.35
N MET A 129 -9.33 1.89 -2.80
CA MET A 129 -9.89 1.42 -4.06
C MET A 129 -11.42 1.28 -3.99
N SER A 130 -11.97 0.92 -2.82
CA SER A 130 -13.41 0.93 -2.59
C SER A 130 -13.98 2.34 -2.77
N ALA A 131 -13.42 3.34 -2.08
CA ALA A 131 -13.81 4.75 -2.23
C ALA A 131 -13.73 5.23 -3.68
N ALA A 132 -12.65 4.88 -4.39
CA ALA A 132 -12.44 5.25 -5.78
C ALA A 132 -13.49 4.63 -6.72
N SER A 133 -13.78 3.33 -6.53
CA SER A 133 -14.73 2.60 -7.39
C SER A 133 -16.20 2.97 -7.14
N ARG A 134 -16.52 3.46 -5.92
CA ARG A 134 -17.81 4.06 -5.55
C ARG A 134 -18.01 5.43 -6.18
N ALA A 135 -16.94 6.24 -6.26
CA ALA A 135 -17.01 7.62 -6.75
C ALA A 135 -17.23 7.75 -8.26
N VAL A 136 -17.02 6.69 -9.05
CA VAL A 136 -17.06 6.75 -10.52
C VAL A 136 -17.98 5.70 -11.16
N PRO A 137 -18.55 5.98 -12.35
CA PRO A 137 -19.30 4.99 -13.13
C PRO A 137 -18.45 3.78 -13.53
N ALA A 138 -19.11 2.64 -13.78
CA ALA A 138 -18.45 1.39 -14.14
C ALA A 138 -17.50 1.50 -15.35
N SER A 139 -17.84 2.33 -16.35
CA SER A 139 -17.02 2.58 -17.54
C SER A 139 -15.70 3.29 -17.25
N GLN A 140 -15.62 4.03 -16.14
CA GLN A 140 -14.44 4.80 -15.74
C GLN A 140 -13.64 4.17 -14.60
N ARG A 141 -14.13 3.07 -14.00
CA ARG A 141 -13.50 2.41 -12.84
C ARG A 141 -12.04 2.01 -13.09
N SER A 142 -11.71 1.44 -14.23
CA SER A 142 -10.32 1.02 -14.53
C SER A 142 -9.34 2.19 -14.46
N LEU A 143 -9.70 3.33 -15.08
CA LEU A 143 -8.86 4.52 -15.07
C LEU A 143 -8.81 5.16 -13.68
N ALA A 144 -9.93 5.24 -12.97
CA ALA A 144 -9.97 5.79 -11.62
C ALA A 144 -9.11 5.00 -10.63
N LEU A 145 -9.20 3.67 -10.66
CA LEU A 145 -8.36 2.78 -9.86
C LEU A 145 -6.88 2.93 -10.23
N GLY A 146 -6.57 3.06 -11.53
CA GLY A 146 -5.21 3.31 -12.00
C GLY A 146 -4.66 4.66 -11.53
N VAL A 147 -5.45 5.73 -11.58
CA VAL A 147 -5.07 7.07 -11.09
C VAL A 147 -4.84 7.05 -9.58
N VAL A 148 -5.73 6.43 -8.81
CA VAL A 148 -5.58 6.33 -7.35
C VAL A 148 -4.37 5.46 -6.99
N SER A 149 -4.12 4.38 -7.73
CA SER A 149 -2.91 3.55 -7.55
C SER A 149 -1.63 4.32 -7.90
N ALA A 150 -1.66 5.09 -8.98
CA ALA A 150 -0.53 5.90 -9.42
C ALA A 150 -0.18 6.97 -8.38
N PHE A 151 -1.17 7.76 -7.93
CA PHE A 151 -0.95 8.75 -6.87
C PHE A 151 -0.64 8.09 -5.51
N GLY A 152 -1.20 6.92 -5.23
CA GLY A 152 -0.80 6.10 -4.08
C GLY A 152 0.66 5.66 -4.11
N SER A 153 1.28 5.58 -5.29
CA SER A 153 2.69 5.19 -5.43
C SER A 153 3.67 6.36 -5.29
N ILE A 154 3.19 7.61 -5.36
CA ILE A 154 3.98 8.81 -5.05
C ILE A 154 4.49 8.75 -3.60
N GLY A 155 3.73 8.10 -2.72
CA GLY A 155 4.11 7.87 -1.34
C GLY A 155 5.47 7.19 -1.23
N THR A 156 5.67 6.07 -1.91
CA THR A 156 6.97 5.38 -1.91
C THR A 156 8.08 6.24 -2.53
N LEU A 157 7.77 6.91 -3.65
CA LEU A 157 8.70 7.79 -4.35
C LEU A 157 9.31 8.86 -3.42
N LEU A 158 8.48 9.45 -2.55
CA LEU A 158 8.90 10.54 -1.66
C LEU A 158 9.30 10.05 -0.25
N ALA A 159 8.53 9.11 0.31
CA ALA A 159 8.69 8.68 1.70
C ALA A 159 9.97 7.89 1.93
N ALA A 160 10.50 7.15 0.96
CA ALA A 160 11.74 6.40 1.14
C ALA A 160 12.97 7.33 1.26
N PRO A 161 13.25 8.24 0.31
CA PRO A 161 14.34 9.22 0.46
C PRO A 161 14.16 10.11 1.68
N MET A 162 12.92 10.53 1.97
CA MET A 162 12.62 11.33 3.15
C MET A 162 12.89 10.54 4.45
N ALA A 163 12.52 9.27 4.53
CA ALA A 163 12.83 8.43 5.70
C ALA A 163 14.34 8.38 5.94
N GLN A 164 15.11 8.10 4.89
CA GLN A 164 16.55 7.95 4.98
C GLN A 164 17.23 9.26 5.38
N TRP A 165 16.82 10.38 4.78
CA TRP A 165 17.31 11.70 5.15
C TRP A 165 17.01 12.04 6.63
N LEU A 166 15.80 11.73 7.11
CA LEU A 166 15.44 11.92 8.53
C LEU A 166 16.28 11.05 9.46
N LEU A 167 16.53 9.80 9.09
CA LEU A 167 17.35 8.88 9.86
C LEU A 167 18.80 9.37 9.97
N GLU A 168 19.36 9.97 8.92
CA GLU A 168 20.72 10.51 8.91
C GLU A 168 20.86 11.80 9.71
N VAL A 169 19.94 12.75 9.53
CA VAL A 169 20.06 14.10 10.11
C VAL A 169 19.54 14.16 11.55
N GLU A 170 18.46 13.43 11.86
CA GLU A 170 17.74 13.58 13.12
C GLU A 170 17.68 12.27 13.93
N GLY A 171 18.03 11.14 13.32
CA GLY A 171 18.02 9.84 13.97
C GLY A 171 16.63 9.20 14.06
N LEU A 172 16.63 7.97 14.61
CA LEU A 172 15.48 7.08 14.61
C LEU A 172 14.23 7.66 15.28
N SER A 173 14.39 8.24 16.47
CA SER A 173 13.29 8.78 17.28
C SER A 173 12.51 9.88 16.54
N PHE A 174 13.24 10.85 15.98
CA PHE A 174 12.64 11.96 15.26
C PHE A 174 12.03 11.52 13.92
N ALA A 175 12.67 10.56 13.22
CA ALA A 175 12.11 9.97 12.01
C ALA A 175 10.75 9.29 12.27
N LEU A 176 10.65 8.47 13.32
CA LEU A 176 9.40 7.82 13.74
C LEU A 176 8.32 8.84 14.14
N MET A 177 8.70 9.88 14.89
CA MET A 177 7.78 10.95 15.28
C MET A 177 7.23 11.71 14.07
N ARG A 178 8.08 12.06 13.09
CA ARG A 178 7.66 12.72 11.85
C ARG A 178 6.75 11.85 11.00
N PHE A 179 7.00 10.54 10.96
CA PHE A 179 6.07 9.58 10.35
C PHE A 179 4.73 9.53 11.11
N GLY A 180 4.75 9.65 12.44
CA GLY A 180 3.54 9.84 13.25
C GLY A 180 2.75 11.10 12.88
N VAL A 181 3.43 12.22 12.60
CA VAL A 181 2.78 13.44 12.10
C VAL A 181 2.16 13.23 10.71
N LEU A 182 2.85 12.51 9.83
CA LEU A 182 2.29 12.14 8.52
C LEU A 182 1.04 11.26 8.64
N CYS A 183 0.95 10.40 9.67
CA CYS A 183 -0.27 9.65 9.96
C CYS A 183 -1.46 10.58 10.26
N MET A 184 -1.23 11.74 10.90
CA MET A 184 -2.32 12.68 11.17
C MET A 184 -2.88 13.31 9.89
N LEU A 185 -2.07 13.45 8.83
CA LEU A 185 -2.53 13.92 7.52
C LEU A 185 -3.45 12.90 6.82
N MET A 186 -3.45 11.64 7.27
CA MET A 186 -4.37 10.62 6.77
C MET A 186 -5.81 10.86 7.22
N ILE A 187 -6.04 11.54 8.35
CA ILE A 187 -7.38 11.82 8.90
C ILE A 187 -8.23 12.71 7.96
N PRO A 188 -7.76 13.91 7.53
CA PRO A 188 -8.53 14.72 6.58
C PRO A 188 -8.65 14.03 5.22
N ALA A 189 -7.64 13.25 4.80
CA ALA A 189 -7.71 12.46 3.57
C ALA A 189 -8.79 11.37 3.64
N ALA A 190 -8.91 10.69 4.78
CA ALA A 190 -9.95 9.70 5.07
C ALA A 190 -11.35 10.31 5.03
N TRP A 191 -11.55 11.48 5.67
CA TRP A 191 -12.83 12.21 5.62
C TRP A 191 -13.22 12.61 4.20
N GLN A 192 -12.24 12.99 3.39
CA GLN A 192 -12.50 13.36 2.01
C GLN A 192 -12.78 12.14 1.11
N ALA A 193 -12.10 11.01 1.35
CA ALA A 193 -12.33 9.75 0.66
C ALA A 193 -13.69 9.13 1.01
N SER A 194 -14.12 9.24 2.27
CA SER A 194 -15.36 8.63 2.76
C SER A 194 -16.63 9.26 2.21
N LYS A 195 -16.56 10.48 1.64
CA LYS A 195 -17.69 11.08 0.90
C LYS A 195 -18.14 10.25 -0.31
N ALA A 196 -17.39 9.21 -0.66
CA ALA A 196 -17.82 8.17 -1.60
C ALA A 196 -19.05 7.38 -1.11
N ASP A 197 -19.26 7.26 0.20
CA ASP A 197 -20.40 6.53 0.77
C ASP A 197 -21.74 7.21 0.45
N ASP A 198 -21.76 8.54 0.46
CA ASP A 198 -22.92 9.34 0.02
C ASP A 198 -23.35 9.00 -1.41
N MET A 199 -22.44 8.51 -2.24
CA MET A 199 -22.71 8.15 -3.64
C MET A 199 -23.21 6.71 -3.80
N MET A 200 -23.04 5.87 -2.77
CA MET A 200 -23.60 4.51 -2.72
C MET A 200 -25.01 4.47 -2.15
N LEU A 201 -25.33 5.36 -1.21
CA LEU A 201 -26.67 5.47 -0.62
C LEU A 201 -27.76 5.74 -1.69
N ASP A 202 -27.39 6.39 -2.79
CA ASP A 202 -28.26 6.60 -3.97
C ASP A 202 -28.53 5.31 -4.80
N LYS A 203 -27.84 4.20 -4.51
CA LYS A 203 -27.88 2.96 -5.32
C LYS A 203 -28.24 1.68 -4.56
N GLN A 204 -28.40 1.72 -3.23
CA GLN A 204 -28.81 0.54 -2.46
C GLN A 204 -30.33 0.37 -2.46
N ALA A 205 -30.87 0.02 -3.63
CA ALA A 205 -32.07 -0.79 -3.75
C ALA A 205 -31.70 -2.06 -4.54
N ALA A 206 -31.97 -3.22 -3.96
CA ALA A 206 -31.79 -4.57 -4.52
C ALA A 206 -30.37 -5.18 -4.48
N GLY A 207 -30.07 -5.86 -3.38
CA GLY A 207 -29.06 -6.93 -3.32
C GLY A 207 -29.17 -7.68 -2.00
N GLU A 208 -29.42 -8.98 -2.04
CA GLU A 208 -29.47 -9.83 -0.84
C GLU A 208 -28.13 -9.78 -0.10
N ALA A 209 -28.19 -9.57 1.21
CA ALA A 209 -27.01 -9.54 2.07
C ALA A 209 -26.41 -10.95 2.17
N GLN A 210 -25.45 -11.28 1.29
CA GLN A 210 -24.66 -12.50 1.42
C GLN A 210 -23.86 -12.47 2.74
N ASN A 211 -23.87 -13.60 3.47
CA ASN A 211 -23.07 -13.73 4.68
C ASN A 211 -21.58 -13.93 4.33
N MET A 212 -20.65 -13.49 5.18
CA MET A 212 -19.20 -13.57 4.96
C MET A 212 -18.73 -14.97 4.55
N ARG A 213 -19.29 -16.01 5.19
CA ARG A 213 -18.98 -17.41 4.87
C ARG A 213 -19.39 -17.80 3.44
N GLN A 214 -20.54 -17.29 2.98
CA GLN A 214 -21.02 -17.55 1.62
C GLN A 214 -20.14 -16.83 0.60
N ALA A 215 -19.82 -15.54 0.85
CA ALA A 215 -18.93 -14.77 -0.01
C ALA A 215 -17.53 -15.41 -0.12
N LEU A 216 -16.97 -15.91 0.98
CA LEU A 216 -15.67 -16.59 0.97
C LEU A 216 -15.73 -17.93 0.22
N HIS A 217 -16.80 -18.70 0.40
CA HIS A 217 -16.99 -19.97 -0.31
C HIS A 217 -17.13 -19.76 -1.82
N GLU A 218 -17.90 -18.75 -2.22
CA GLU A 218 -18.09 -18.38 -3.62
C GLU A 218 -16.79 -17.86 -4.26
N ALA A 219 -16.02 -17.02 -3.54
CA ALA A 219 -14.72 -16.58 -4.01
C ALA A 219 -13.76 -17.76 -4.22
N LEU A 220 -13.66 -18.69 -3.26
CA LEU A 220 -12.74 -19.83 -3.34
C LEU A 220 -13.13 -20.86 -4.40
N SER A 221 -14.43 -21.00 -4.71
CA SER A 221 -14.88 -21.90 -5.78
C SER A 221 -14.49 -21.38 -7.16
N HIS A 222 -14.45 -20.05 -7.34
CA HIS A 222 -14.15 -19.41 -8.62
C HIS A 222 -12.67 -19.57 -9.04
N ARG A 223 -12.45 -20.16 -10.24
CA ARG A 223 -11.08 -20.40 -10.76
C ARG A 223 -10.30 -19.09 -10.96
N GLY A 224 -10.97 -18.05 -11.46
CA GLY A 224 -10.33 -16.75 -11.65
C GLY A 224 -9.80 -16.15 -10.35
N TYR A 225 -10.55 -16.27 -9.25
CA TYR A 225 -10.12 -15.75 -7.95
C TYR A 225 -8.87 -16.48 -7.45
N ARG A 226 -8.84 -17.82 -7.54
CA ARG A 226 -7.66 -18.62 -7.15
C ARG A 226 -6.40 -18.27 -7.94
N VAL A 227 -6.52 -18.10 -9.26
CA VAL A 227 -5.39 -17.71 -10.12
C VAL A 227 -4.88 -16.32 -9.75
N MET A 228 -5.80 -15.37 -9.52
CA MET A 228 -5.44 -14.01 -9.12
C MET A 228 -4.78 -13.99 -7.75
N ALA A 229 -5.32 -14.73 -6.77
CA ALA A 229 -4.74 -14.84 -5.43
C ALA A 229 -3.30 -15.38 -5.48
N ALA A 230 -3.05 -16.43 -6.27
CA ALA A 230 -1.70 -16.97 -6.46
C ALA A 230 -0.76 -15.96 -7.13
N ALA A 231 -1.23 -15.25 -8.17
CA ALA A 231 -0.43 -14.22 -8.85
C ALA A 231 -0.06 -13.07 -7.90
N PHE A 232 -1.04 -12.52 -7.16
CA PHE A 232 -0.83 -11.48 -6.18
C PHE A 232 0.08 -11.92 -5.03
N PHE A 233 -0.01 -13.18 -4.59
CA PHE A 233 0.90 -13.74 -3.59
C PHE A 233 2.35 -13.72 -4.08
N VAL A 234 2.64 -14.21 -5.30
CA VAL A 234 4.00 -14.20 -5.86
C VAL A 234 4.53 -12.79 -6.02
N CYS A 235 3.72 -11.88 -6.57
CA CYS A 235 4.10 -10.47 -6.74
C CYS A 235 4.37 -9.78 -5.40
N GLY A 236 3.48 -9.97 -4.43
CA GLY A 236 3.58 -9.40 -3.09
C GLY A 236 4.78 -9.93 -2.32
N LEU A 237 5.04 -11.24 -2.37
CA LEU A 237 6.20 -11.87 -1.73
C LEU A 237 7.51 -11.25 -2.25
N GLN A 238 7.66 -11.15 -3.56
CA GLN A 238 8.86 -10.57 -4.17
C GLN A 238 9.04 -9.08 -3.81
N LEU A 239 7.95 -8.31 -3.81
CA LEU A 239 8.00 -6.89 -3.48
C LEU A 239 8.39 -6.69 -2.01
N VAL A 240 7.70 -7.38 -1.08
CA VAL A 240 7.99 -7.28 0.36
C VAL A 240 9.41 -7.74 0.68
N PHE A 241 9.86 -8.84 0.08
CA PHE A 241 11.22 -9.34 0.25
C PHE A 241 12.25 -8.28 -0.17
N LEU A 242 12.10 -7.72 -1.37
CA LEU A 242 13.01 -6.69 -1.86
C LEU A 242 12.99 -5.46 -0.96
N THR A 243 11.83 -4.91 -0.62
CA THR A 243 11.75 -3.67 0.16
C THR A 243 12.28 -3.81 1.59
N ASN A 244 12.15 -5.00 2.19
CA ASN A 244 12.53 -5.22 3.58
C ASN A 244 14.01 -5.60 3.77
N HIS A 245 14.61 -6.29 2.80
CA HIS A 245 15.97 -6.81 2.92
C HIS A 245 17.01 -6.02 2.11
N LEU A 246 16.60 -5.33 1.04
CA LEU A 246 17.53 -4.56 0.21
C LEU A 246 18.32 -3.50 0.99
N PRO A 247 17.72 -2.68 1.89
CA PRO A 247 18.48 -1.66 2.61
C PRO A 247 19.60 -2.23 3.46
N ASN A 248 19.29 -3.26 4.24
CA ASN A 248 20.28 -3.93 5.08
C ASN A 248 21.35 -4.64 4.24
N TYR A 249 20.97 -5.27 3.12
CA TYR A 249 21.93 -5.88 2.20
C TYR A 249 22.94 -4.86 1.64
N LEU A 250 22.46 -3.73 1.12
CA LEU A 250 23.33 -2.69 0.57
C LEU A 250 24.26 -2.10 1.64
N GLN A 251 23.76 -1.90 2.86
CA GLN A 251 24.58 -1.42 3.96
C GLN A 251 25.64 -2.44 4.40
N LEU A 252 25.32 -3.74 4.43
CA LEU A 252 26.31 -4.80 4.70
C LEU A 252 27.42 -4.85 3.64
N CYS A 253 27.10 -4.50 2.40
CA CYS A 253 28.07 -4.34 1.31
C CYS A 253 28.86 -3.01 1.38
N GLY A 254 28.59 -2.14 2.36
CA GLY A 254 29.28 -0.86 2.53
C GLY A 254 28.83 0.26 1.59
N PHE A 255 27.68 0.10 0.92
CA PHE A 255 27.10 1.18 0.11
C PHE A 255 26.44 2.26 0.97
N ASP A 256 26.32 3.45 0.40
CA ASP A 256 25.56 4.57 0.98
C ASP A 256 24.10 4.16 1.23
N PRO A 257 23.57 4.30 2.47
CA PRO A 257 22.17 4.04 2.80
C PRO A 257 21.17 4.78 1.91
N MET A 258 21.51 5.97 1.42
CA MET A 258 20.69 6.74 0.48
C MET A 258 20.46 6.01 -0.84
N LEU A 259 21.40 5.15 -1.28
CA LEU A 259 21.23 4.33 -2.49
C LEU A 259 20.04 3.36 -2.36
N ALA A 260 19.84 2.78 -1.17
CA ALA A 260 18.68 1.91 -0.91
C ALA A 260 17.37 2.71 -1.03
N ALA A 261 17.34 3.90 -0.41
CA ALA A 261 16.18 4.78 -0.45
C ALA A 261 15.85 5.27 -1.87
N GLN A 262 16.87 5.64 -2.65
CA GLN A 262 16.73 6.01 -4.07
C GLN A 262 16.22 4.84 -4.92
N THR A 263 16.68 3.61 -4.65
CA THR A 263 16.19 2.42 -5.36
C THR A 263 14.70 2.20 -5.10
N LEU A 264 14.25 2.32 -3.84
CA LEU A 264 12.83 2.29 -3.49
C LEU A 264 12.05 3.43 -4.16
N ALA A 265 12.64 4.63 -4.24
CA ALA A 265 12.03 5.77 -4.90
C ALA A 265 11.81 5.51 -6.41
N VAL A 266 12.79 4.93 -7.09
CA VAL A 266 12.69 4.52 -8.50
C VAL A 266 11.60 3.47 -8.70
N ILE A 267 11.50 2.48 -7.80
CA ILE A 267 10.39 1.52 -7.82
C ILE A 267 9.04 2.24 -7.71
N GLY A 268 8.93 3.22 -6.80
CA GLY A 268 7.77 4.10 -6.67
C GLY A 268 7.44 4.82 -7.97
N LEU A 269 8.43 5.47 -8.60
CA LEU A 269 8.27 6.18 -9.88
C LEU A 269 7.73 5.28 -11.00
N PHE A 270 8.33 4.11 -11.20
CA PHE A 270 7.85 3.17 -12.21
C PHE A 270 6.48 2.60 -11.87
N ASN A 271 6.13 2.47 -10.59
CA ASN A 271 4.80 2.08 -10.17
C ASN A 271 3.75 3.17 -10.45
N VAL A 272 4.10 4.46 -10.29
CA VAL A 272 3.25 5.60 -10.71
C VAL A 272 2.93 5.49 -12.20
N ILE A 273 3.97 5.38 -13.04
CA ILE A 273 3.83 5.30 -14.49
C ILE A 273 3.04 4.05 -14.88
N GLY A 274 3.43 2.89 -14.36
CA GLY A 274 2.81 1.60 -14.67
C GLY A 274 1.35 1.53 -14.26
N SER A 275 1.01 2.01 -13.06
CA SER A 275 -0.38 2.06 -12.56
C SER A 275 -1.28 2.93 -13.45
N TYR A 276 -0.80 4.11 -13.84
CA TYR A 276 -1.55 5.00 -14.73
C TYR A 276 -1.74 4.38 -16.13
N CYS A 277 -0.65 3.90 -16.73
CA CYS A 277 -0.68 3.26 -18.06
C CYS A 277 -1.60 2.03 -18.06
N CYS A 278 -1.51 1.15 -17.06
CA CYS A 278 -2.36 -0.03 -16.96
C CYS A 278 -3.83 0.34 -16.70
N GLY A 279 -4.10 1.37 -15.89
CA GLY A 279 -5.45 1.87 -15.66
C GLY A 279 -6.13 2.37 -16.94
N TRP A 280 -5.38 3.12 -17.75
CA TRP A 280 -5.82 3.63 -19.04
C TRP A 280 -5.97 2.51 -20.09
N LEU A 281 -4.99 1.61 -20.20
CA LEU A 281 -5.05 0.46 -21.12
C LEU A 281 -6.20 -0.47 -20.75
N GLY A 282 -6.52 -0.64 -19.47
CA GLY A 282 -7.61 -1.49 -18.98
C GLY A 282 -9.02 -1.03 -19.36
N GLN A 283 -9.15 0.18 -19.91
CA GLN A 283 -10.39 0.63 -20.57
C GLN A 283 -10.50 0.19 -22.03
N ARG A 284 -9.37 -0.14 -22.68
CA ARG A 284 -9.28 -0.42 -24.12
C ARG A 284 -9.01 -1.88 -24.43
N TYR A 285 -8.31 -2.58 -23.54
CA TYR A 285 -7.86 -3.96 -23.73
C TYR A 285 -8.39 -4.88 -22.61
N PRO A 286 -8.51 -6.19 -22.88
CA PRO A 286 -8.87 -7.18 -21.86
C PRO A 286 -7.88 -7.16 -20.69
N ARG A 287 -8.39 -7.00 -19.47
CA ARG A 287 -7.60 -6.76 -18.25
C ARG A 287 -6.73 -7.96 -17.91
N GLU A 288 -7.21 -9.16 -18.17
CA GLU A 288 -6.51 -10.42 -18.00
C GLU A 288 -5.26 -10.53 -18.89
N LYS A 289 -5.30 -10.01 -20.12
CA LYS A 289 -4.15 -10.00 -21.03
C LYS A 289 -3.10 -8.99 -20.58
N LEU A 290 -3.53 -7.79 -20.16
CA LEU A 290 -2.64 -6.78 -19.60
C LEU A 290 -1.95 -7.28 -18.34
N LEU A 291 -2.70 -7.93 -17.45
CA LEU A 291 -2.14 -8.54 -16.25
C LEU A 291 -1.11 -9.62 -16.62
N GLY A 292 -1.46 -10.54 -17.51
CA GLY A 292 -0.53 -11.58 -17.98
C GLY A 292 0.76 -11.00 -18.54
N LEU A 293 0.68 -9.93 -19.34
CA LEU A 293 1.85 -9.22 -19.87
C LEU A 293 2.74 -8.66 -18.76
N VAL A 294 2.17 -8.01 -17.74
CA VAL A 294 2.94 -7.45 -16.62
C VAL A 294 3.68 -8.56 -15.86
N TYR A 295 3.03 -9.70 -15.59
CA TYR A 295 3.68 -10.83 -14.92
C TYR A 295 4.76 -11.49 -15.78
N LEU A 296 4.55 -11.60 -17.10
CA LEU A 296 5.57 -12.12 -18.03
C LEU A 296 6.78 -11.20 -18.09
N LEU A 297 6.57 -9.89 -18.24
CA LEU A 297 7.66 -8.91 -18.24
C LEU A 297 8.45 -8.96 -16.95
N ARG A 298 7.76 -8.99 -15.80
CA ARG A 298 8.40 -9.13 -14.48
C ARG A 298 9.26 -10.39 -14.39
N SER A 299 8.73 -11.53 -14.82
CA SER A 299 9.46 -12.80 -14.81
C SER A 299 10.68 -12.77 -15.73
N ALA A 300 10.54 -12.18 -16.93
CA ALA A 300 11.63 -12.01 -17.88
C ALA A 300 12.76 -11.11 -17.33
N PHE A 301 12.43 -10.00 -16.65
CA PHE A 301 13.43 -9.14 -16.03
C PHE A 301 14.20 -9.85 -14.91
N PHE A 302 13.52 -10.61 -14.05
CA PHE A 302 14.21 -11.41 -13.02
C PHE A 302 15.10 -12.50 -13.64
N ALA A 303 14.62 -13.20 -14.66
CA ALA A 303 15.42 -14.19 -15.36
C ALA A 303 16.66 -13.56 -16.02
N LEU A 304 16.50 -12.40 -16.68
CA LEU A 304 17.59 -11.64 -17.26
C LEU A 304 18.60 -11.21 -16.19
N TYR A 305 18.13 -10.69 -15.05
CA TYR A 305 18.98 -10.30 -13.94
C TYR A 305 19.87 -11.45 -13.47
N PHE A 306 19.30 -12.64 -13.22
CA PHE A 306 20.08 -13.79 -12.79
C PHE A 306 21.02 -14.37 -13.87
N VAL A 307 20.65 -14.26 -15.15
CA VAL A 307 21.49 -14.73 -16.26
C VAL A 307 22.66 -13.78 -16.53
N CYS A 308 22.42 -12.47 -16.49
CA CYS A 308 23.44 -11.45 -16.72
C CYS A 308 24.33 -11.23 -15.49
N HIS A 309 23.79 -11.39 -14.27
CA HIS A 309 24.56 -11.35 -13.03
C HIS A 309 25.23 -12.71 -12.78
N ARG A 310 26.17 -13.07 -13.66
CA ARG A 310 27.21 -14.05 -13.31
C ARG A 310 28.12 -13.37 -12.30
N ALA A 311 28.01 -13.77 -11.04
CA ALA A 311 28.91 -13.35 -9.98
C ALA A 311 30.37 -13.61 -10.40
N PRO A 312 31.30 -12.65 -10.28
CA PRO A 312 32.72 -12.94 -10.13
C PRO A 312 33.00 -13.62 -8.77
#